data_AF-A0A0G0W4Y6-F1
#
_entry.id   AF-A0A0G0W4Y6-F1
#
_cell.length_a   1.000
_cell.length_b   1.000
_cell.length_c   1.000
_cell.angle_alpha   90.00
_cell.angle_beta   90.00
_cell.angle_gamma   90.00
#
_symmetry.space_group_name_H-M   'P 1'
#
loop_
_entity.id
_entity.type
_entity.pdbx_description
1 polymer ?
#
loop_
_entity_poly.entity_id
_entity_poly.type
_entity_poly.pdbx_seq_one_letter_code
_entity_poly.pdbx_strand_id
1 'polypeptide(L)'
;MWGDPYGGWAFGSRYLIPAYAILSIFIAFAIDAYRRNILFVLFFLILSLFSISVNTLGAITSSRNPPEPEILALEALSGREEKYGFDRNFEMIQDGRSKSYVFQAYAQNYMTAMTYFVWLASTIGIVLVALLGLAVFRKEKNV
;
A
#
# COMPACT_ATOMS: atom_id res chain seq x y z
N MET A 1 -23.12 -0.49 11.88
CA MET A 1 -21.75 -0.50 12.46
C MET A 1 -21.11 -1.89 12.44
N TRP A 2 -21.86 -2.98 12.72
CA TRP A 2 -21.36 -4.36 12.79
C TRP A 2 -21.62 -5.20 11.52
N GLY A 3 -21.31 -4.65 10.34
CA GLY A 3 -21.57 -5.33 9.06
C GLY A 3 -20.68 -4.90 7.90
N ASP A 4 -19.71 -4.02 8.16
CA ASP A 4 -18.73 -3.59 7.16
C ASP A 4 -17.46 -4.46 7.36
N PRO A 5 -17.13 -5.37 6.42
CA PRO A 5 -15.98 -6.27 6.54
C PRO A 5 -14.63 -5.53 6.47
N TYR A 6 -14.62 -4.27 6.03
CA TYR A 6 -13.44 -3.40 6.06
C TYR A 6 -13.40 -2.52 7.32
N GLY A 7 -14.42 -2.67 8.16
CA GLY A 7 -14.62 -2.01 9.43
C GLY A 7 -14.93 -0.54 9.22
N GLY A 8 -16.22 -0.23 9.34
CA GLY A 8 -16.68 1.15 9.42
C GLY A 8 -16.03 1.89 10.59
N TRP A 9 -16.50 3.11 10.89
CA TRP A 9 -15.92 3.98 11.91
C TRP A 9 -15.84 3.42 13.35
N ALA A 10 -16.27 2.19 13.61
CA ALA A 10 -16.20 1.53 14.92
C ALA A 10 -15.11 0.43 15.04
N PHE A 11 -14.75 -0.33 13.98
CA PHE A 11 -13.83 -1.49 14.06
C PHE A 11 -13.02 -1.77 12.77
N GLY A 12 -12.38 -0.76 12.19
CA GLY A 12 -11.47 -0.90 11.03
C GLY A 12 -10.10 -1.51 11.32
N SER A 13 -9.32 -1.76 10.27
CA SER A 13 -7.91 -2.22 10.33
C SER A 13 -7.01 -1.40 11.26
N ARG A 14 -7.40 -0.16 11.58
CA ARG A 14 -6.72 0.70 12.57
C ARG A 14 -6.61 0.07 13.96
N TYR A 15 -7.53 -0.79 14.37
CA TYR A 15 -7.43 -1.51 15.66
C TYR A 15 -6.46 -2.69 15.58
N LEU A 16 -6.11 -3.13 14.37
CA LEU A 16 -5.13 -4.18 14.10
C LEU A 16 -3.70 -3.62 13.95
N ILE A 17 -3.49 -2.30 14.04
CA ILE A 17 -2.14 -1.70 13.96
C ILE A 17 -1.14 -2.39 14.90
N PRO A 18 -1.47 -2.64 16.20
CA PRO A 18 -0.56 -3.37 17.08
C PRO A 18 -0.31 -4.81 16.63
N ALA A 19 -1.35 -5.49 16.14
CA ALA A 19 -1.23 -6.87 15.63
C ALA A 19 -0.34 -6.92 14.38
N TYR A 20 -0.45 -5.96 13.45
CA TYR A 20 0.42 -5.87 12.28
C TYR A 20 1.89 -5.66 12.67
N ALA A 21 2.17 -4.85 13.70
CA ALA A 21 3.52 -4.67 14.20
C ALA A 21 4.10 -6.00 14.73
N ILE A 22 3.32 -6.76 15.50
CA ILE A 22 3.75 -8.08 15.98
C ILE A 22 3.93 -9.06 14.82
N LEU A 23 2.99 -9.10 13.87
CA LEU A 23 3.07 -9.98 12.70
C LEU A 23 4.29 -9.66 11.79
N SER A 24 4.72 -8.40 11.75
CA SER A 24 5.90 -7.99 10.97
C SER A 24 7.20 -8.68 11.42
N ILE A 25 7.29 -9.08 12.69
CA ILE A 25 8.45 -9.83 13.22
C ILE A 25 8.53 -11.21 12.57
N PHE A 26 7.40 -11.90 12.39
CA PHE A 26 7.35 -13.23 11.78
C PHE A 26 7.72 -13.22 10.29
N ILE A 27 7.59 -12.08 9.61
CA ILE A 27 8.07 -11.93 8.23
C ILE A 27 9.58 -12.15 8.16
N ALA A 28 10.35 -11.64 9.13
CA ALA A 28 11.80 -11.84 9.16
C ALA A 28 12.17 -13.33 9.28
N PHE A 29 11.48 -14.06 10.17
CA PHE A 29 11.67 -15.51 10.34
C PHE A 29 11.27 -16.29 9.08
N ALA A 30 10.15 -15.93 8.44
CA ALA A 30 9.72 -16.56 7.20
C ALA A 30 10.71 -16.34 6.05
N ILE A 31 11.23 -15.11 5.90
CA ILE A 31 12.26 -14.82 4.90
C ILE A 31 13.52 -15.64 5.19
N ASP A 32 14.00 -15.70 6.43
CA ASP A 32 15.21 -16.46 6.75
C ASP A 32 15.06 -17.97 6.47
N ALA A 33 13.89 -18.54 6.79
CA ALA A 33 13.59 -19.95 6.56
C ALA A 33 13.39 -20.29 5.07
N TYR A 34 12.73 -19.42 4.30
CA TYR A 34 12.29 -19.72 2.94
C TYR A 34 13.00 -18.92 1.84
N ARG A 35 14.04 -18.12 2.15
CA ARG A 35 14.78 -17.30 1.15
C ARG A 35 15.32 -18.08 -0.04
N ARG A 36 15.59 -19.38 0.08
CA ARG A 36 16.09 -20.20 -1.04
C ARG A 36 14.96 -20.82 -1.88
N ASN A 37 13.72 -20.76 -1.41
CA ASN A 37 12.56 -21.25 -2.16
C ASN A 37 12.10 -20.16 -3.13
N ILE A 38 12.36 -20.37 -4.43
CA ILE A 38 12.03 -19.41 -5.48
C ILE A 38 10.53 -19.08 -5.54
N LEU A 39 9.65 -20.05 -5.30
CA LEU A 39 8.21 -19.83 -5.31
C LEU A 39 7.78 -18.91 -4.17
N PHE A 40 8.34 -19.13 -2.97
CA PHE A 40 8.11 -18.25 -1.82
C PHE A 40 8.60 -16.83 -2.11
N VAL A 41 9.83 -16.69 -2.62
CA VAL A 41 10.43 -15.38 -2.93
C VAL A 41 9.62 -14.62 -3.97
N LEU A 42 9.19 -15.28 -5.06
CA LEU A 42 8.36 -14.67 -6.09
C LEU A 42 7.01 -14.23 -5.55
N PHE A 43 6.34 -15.10 -4.79
CA PHE A 43 5.04 -14.77 -4.18
C PHE A 43 5.16 -13.62 -3.19
N PHE A 44 6.18 -13.65 -2.32
CA PHE A 44 6.47 -12.58 -1.38
C PHE A 44 6.75 -11.25 -2.10
N LEU A 45 7.52 -11.28 -3.19
CA LEU A 45 7.85 -10.10 -3.97
C LEU A 45 6.60 -9.48 -4.62
N ILE A 46 5.74 -10.30 -5.25
CA ILE A 46 4.50 -9.83 -5.87
C ILE A 46 3.59 -9.15 -4.82
N LEU A 47 3.37 -9.82 -3.68
CA LEU A 47 2.55 -9.26 -2.61
C LEU A 47 3.15 -7.98 -2.02
N SER A 48 4.48 -7.94 -1.85
CA SER A 48 5.15 -6.77 -1.29
C SER A 48 5.12 -5.58 -2.23
N LEU A 49 5.33 -5.79 -3.54
CA LEU A 49 5.23 -4.72 -4.54
C LEU A 49 3.80 -4.19 -4.68
N PHE A 50 2.81 -5.07 -4.63
CA PHE A 50 1.39 -4.67 -4.59
C PHE A 50 1.10 -3.84 -3.33
N SER A 51 1.55 -4.31 -2.16
CA SER A 51 1.41 -3.59 -0.88
C SER A 51 2.08 -2.22 -0.91
N ILE A 52 3.31 -2.12 -1.43
CA ILE A 52 4.03 -0.84 -1.62
C ILE A 52 3.19 0.10 -2.47
N SER A 53 2.64 -0.37 -3.58
CA SER A 53 1.83 0.44 -4.49
C SER A 53 0.58 1.00 -3.79
N VAL A 54 -0.21 0.14 -3.14
CA VAL A 54 -1.45 0.53 -2.44
C VAL A 54 -1.15 1.49 -1.27
N ASN A 55 -0.13 1.20 -0.46
CA ASN A 55 0.25 2.06 0.66
C ASN A 55 0.78 3.42 0.19
N THR A 56 1.58 3.44 -0.89
CA THR A 56 2.08 4.68 -1.48
C THR A 56 0.94 5.52 -2.02
N LEU A 57 -0.03 4.90 -2.73
CA LEU A 57 -1.27 5.57 -3.18
C LEU A 57 -2.00 6.25 -2.02
N GLY A 58 -2.30 5.53 -0.96
CA GLY A 58 -3.00 6.08 0.22
C GLY A 58 -2.20 7.19 0.92
N ALA A 59 -0.87 7.08 0.97
CA ALA A 59 0.02 8.07 1.57
C ALA A 59 0.01 9.40 0.82
N ILE A 60 0.02 9.37 -0.52
CA ILE A 60 0.12 10.60 -1.35
C ILE A 60 -1.23 11.14 -1.83
N THR A 61 -2.34 10.43 -1.63
CA THR A 61 -3.70 10.91 -2.00
C THR A 61 -4.63 11.06 -0.81
N SER A 62 -5.23 9.99 -0.31
CA SER A 62 -6.16 10.01 0.80
C SER A 62 -6.16 8.66 1.52
N SER A 63 -6.20 8.69 2.84
CA SER A 63 -6.49 7.51 3.66
C SER A 63 -7.92 7.55 4.22
N ARG A 64 -8.72 8.52 3.76
CA ARG A 64 -10.11 8.74 4.16
C ARG A 64 -11.02 8.24 3.05
N ASN A 65 -11.08 6.93 2.89
CA ASN A 65 -12.11 6.32 2.06
C ASN A 65 -13.37 6.13 2.91
N PRO A 66 -14.54 6.60 2.45
CA PRO A 66 -15.79 6.42 3.19
C PRO A 66 -16.12 4.92 3.29
N PRO A 67 -16.71 4.47 4.41
CA PRO A 67 -17.20 3.10 4.54
C PRO A 67 -18.41 2.87 3.62
N GLU A 68 -18.68 1.60 3.32
CA GLU A 68 -19.75 1.19 2.37
C GLU A 68 -21.11 1.87 2.65
N PRO A 69 -21.60 2.01 3.91
CA PRO A 69 -22.89 2.67 4.14
C PRO A 69 -22.92 4.16 3.76
N GLU A 70 -21.78 4.86 3.87
CA GLU A 70 -21.68 6.26 3.45
C GLU A 70 -21.60 6.36 1.93
N ILE A 71 -20.93 5.41 1.29
CA ILE A 71 -20.84 5.30 -0.17
C ILE A 71 -22.24 5.10 -0.75
N LEU A 72 -23.00 4.10 -0.28
CA LEU A 72 -24.37 3.84 -0.76
C LEU A 72 -25.28 5.08 -0.61
N ALA A 73 -25.11 5.85 0.47
CA ALA A 73 -25.83 7.10 0.66
C ALA A 73 -25.38 8.18 -0.34
N LEU A 74 -24.08 8.30 -0.62
CA LEU A 74 -23.54 9.22 -1.61
C LEU A 74 -23.96 8.84 -3.03
N GLU A 75 -23.95 7.56 -3.40
CA GLU A 75 -24.40 7.06 -4.70
C GLU A 75 -25.89 7.33 -4.91
N ALA A 76 -26.72 7.08 -3.89
CA ALA A 76 -28.15 7.38 -3.93
C ALA A 76 -28.44 8.87 -4.16
N LEU A 77 -27.59 9.77 -3.64
CA LEU A 77 -27.74 11.22 -3.80
C LEU A 77 -27.16 11.75 -5.11
N SER A 78 -26.05 11.17 -5.59
CA SER A 78 -25.28 11.69 -6.73
C SER A 78 -25.59 10.98 -8.05
N GLY A 79 -26.18 9.78 -7.99
CA GLY A 79 -26.48 8.96 -9.16
C GLY A 79 -25.24 8.37 -9.86
N ARG A 80 -24.06 8.46 -9.23
CA ARG A 80 -22.80 7.87 -9.72
C ARG A 80 -22.31 6.80 -8.77
N GLU A 81 -21.63 5.80 -9.33
CA GLU A 81 -20.90 4.79 -8.55
C GLU A 81 -19.68 5.44 -7.89
N GLU A 82 -19.49 5.20 -6.60
CA GLU A 82 -18.46 5.81 -5.77
C GLU A 82 -17.46 4.74 -5.31
N LYS A 83 -16.20 4.92 -5.69
CA LYS A 83 -15.13 4.00 -5.30
C LYS A 83 -14.74 4.19 -3.84
N TYR A 84 -14.44 3.07 -3.18
CA TYR A 84 -14.16 3.00 -1.74
C TYR A 84 -12.87 2.27 -1.38
N GLY A 85 -12.15 1.72 -2.35
CA GLY A 85 -10.87 1.05 -2.16
C GLY A 85 -9.67 1.87 -2.64
N PHE A 86 -8.58 1.16 -2.94
CA PHE A 86 -7.37 1.75 -3.52
C PHE A 86 -7.60 2.32 -4.93
N ASP A 87 -8.66 1.86 -5.59
CA ASP A 87 -9.14 2.31 -6.90
C ASP A 87 -9.57 3.78 -6.88
N ARG A 88 -10.20 4.24 -5.79
CA ARG A 88 -10.47 5.66 -5.55
C ARG A 88 -9.18 6.49 -5.51
N ASN A 89 -8.15 5.97 -4.83
CA ASN A 89 -6.85 6.63 -4.76
C ASN A 89 -6.16 6.67 -6.12
N PHE A 90 -6.27 5.59 -6.88
CA PHE A 90 -5.72 5.51 -8.22
C PHE A 90 -6.38 6.53 -9.16
N GLU A 91 -7.70 6.68 -9.10
CA GLU A 91 -8.44 7.70 -9.85
C GLU A 91 -8.03 9.12 -9.45
N MET A 92 -7.85 9.40 -8.15
CA MET A 92 -7.31 10.69 -7.70
C MET A 92 -5.97 11.02 -8.37
N ILE A 93 -5.06 10.05 -8.47
CA ILE A 93 -3.77 10.25 -9.13
C ILE A 93 -3.91 10.43 -10.65
N GLN A 94 -4.81 9.69 -11.29
CA GLN A 94 -5.11 9.86 -12.71
C GLN A 94 -5.64 11.27 -13.02
N ASP A 95 -6.45 11.83 -12.11
CA ASP A 95 -6.93 13.21 -12.18
C ASP A 95 -5.86 14.26 -11.85
N GLY A 96 -4.61 13.85 -11.59
CA GLY A 96 -3.51 14.74 -11.22
C GLY A 96 -3.57 15.24 -9.77
N ARG A 97 -4.41 14.64 -8.92
CA ARG A 97 -4.58 15.07 -7.52
C ARG A 97 -3.62 14.32 -6.59
N SER A 98 -2.85 15.07 -5.81
CA SER A 98 -2.04 14.55 -4.71
C SER A 98 -2.09 15.49 -3.51
N LYS A 99 -2.17 14.93 -2.29
CA LYS A 99 -2.06 15.69 -1.03
C LYS A 99 -0.62 15.85 -0.55
N SER A 100 0.35 15.21 -1.22
CA SER A 100 1.74 15.19 -0.75
C SER A 100 2.30 16.60 -0.73
N TYR A 101 2.74 17.07 0.45
CA TYR A 101 3.33 18.41 0.57
C TYR A 101 4.52 18.59 -0.38
N VAL A 102 5.39 17.60 -0.49
CA VAL A 102 6.56 17.65 -1.38
C VAL A 102 6.14 17.78 -2.85
N PHE A 103 5.07 17.07 -3.25
CA PHE A 103 4.52 17.20 -4.58
C PHE A 103 3.96 18.60 -4.82
N GLN A 104 3.08 19.08 -3.94
CA GLN A 104 2.42 20.37 -4.08
C GLN A 104 3.40 21.55 -3.98
N ALA A 105 4.41 21.48 -3.13
CA ALA A 105 5.35 22.59 -2.94
C ALA A 105 6.44 22.63 -4.03
N TYR A 106 6.89 21.47 -4.52
CA TYR A 106 8.09 21.39 -5.36
C TYR A 106 7.88 20.63 -6.67
N ALA A 107 7.26 19.44 -6.64
CA ALA A 107 7.27 18.55 -7.79
C ALA A 107 6.17 18.82 -8.84
N GLN A 108 5.06 19.47 -8.46
CA GLN A 108 3.89 19.68 -9.33
C GLN A 108 4.23 20.45 -10.63
N ASN A 109 5.28 21.28 -10.60
CA ASN A 109 5.71 22.06 -11.76
C ASN A 109 6.59 21.26 -12.74
N TYR A 110 7.11 20.09 -12.32
CA TYR A 110 8.07 19.30 -13.10
C TYR A 110 7.54 17.94 -13.51
N MET A 111 6.53 17.41 -12.81
CA MET A 111 6.00 16.06 -13.06
C MET A 111 4.54 15.95 -12.68
N THR A 112 3.85 15.00 -13.30
CA THR A 112 2.45 14.68 -12.96
C THR A 112 2.36 13.89 -11.65
N ALA A 113 1.18 13.89 -11.01
CA ALA A 113 0.94 13.08 -9.81
C ALA A 113 1.18 11.58 -10.07
N MET A 114 0.85 11.09 -11.28
CA MET A 114 1.10 9.70 -11.68
C MET A 114 2.59 9.40 -11.78
N THR A 115 3.37 10.29 -12.39
CA THR A 115 4.83 10.14 -12.48
C THR A 115 5.46 10.15 -11.08
N TYR A 116 5.00 11.04 -10.20
CA TYR A 116 5.47 11.12 -8.82
C TYR A 116 5.15 9.84 -8.02
N PHE A 117 3.95 9.29 -8.19
CA PHE A 117 3.56 8.00 -7.60
C PHE A 117 4.47 6.87 -8.04
N VAL A 118 4.65 6.70 -9.36
CA VAL A 118 5.49 5.64 -9.93
C VAL A 118 6.91 5.79 -9.42
N TRP A 119 7.46 7.00 -9.38
CA TRP A 119 8.82 7.24 -8.90
C TRP A 119 9.00 6.82 -7.43
N LEU A 120 8.07 7.17 -6.54
CA LEU A 120 8.10 6.75 -5.14
C LEU A 120 7.95 5.23 -4.98
N ALA A 121 6.93 4.65 -5.61
CA ALA A 121 6.65 3.23 -5.50
C ALA A 121 7.80 2.38 -6.06
N SER A 122 8.36 2.77 -7.20
CA SER A 122 9.54 2.11 -7.79
C SER A 122 10.78 2.28 -6.93
N THR A 123 11.02 3.44 -6.32
CA THR A 123 12.17 3.64 -5.43
C THR A 123 12.10 2.70 -4.22
N ILE A 124 10.94 2.61 -3.57
CA ILE A 124 10.72 1.69 -2.43
C ILE A 124 10.83 0.24 -2.90
N GLY A 125 10.27 -0.10 -4.06
CA GLY A 125 10.35 -1.43 -4.66
C GLY A 125 11.78 -1.86 -4.99
N ILE A 126 12.61 -0.97 -5.53
CA ILE A 126 14.03 -1.22 -5.82
C ILE A 126 14.80 -1.50 -4.52
N VAL A 127 14.57 -0.69 -3.48
CA VAL A 127 15.18 -0.92 -2.16
C VAL A 127 14.78 -2.30 -1.62
N LEU A 128 13.50 -2.67 -1.71
CA LEU A 128 13.03 -3.99 -1.30
C LEU A 128 13.74 -5.11 -2.08
N VAL A 129 13.80 -5.01 -3.41
CA VAL A 129 14.45 -6.02 -4.26
C VAL A 129 15.93 -6.14 -3.91
N ALA A 130 16.63 -5.03 -3.67
CA ALA A 130 18.03 -5.04 -3.27
C ALA A 130 18.22 -5.74 -1.92
N LEU A 131 17.41 -5.40 -0.92
CA LEU A 131 17.46 -6.02 0.41
C LEU A 131 17.15 -7.52 0.36
N LEU A 132 16.13 -7.91 -0.42
CA LEU A 132 15.76 -9.31 -0.60
C LEU A 132 16.87 -10.08 -1.33
N GLY A 133 17.47 -9.49 -2.37
CA GLY A 133 18.63 -10.07 -3.04
C GLY A 133 19.79 -10.33 -2.09
N LEU A 134 20.14 -9.34 -1.27
CA LEU A 134 21.17 -9.50 -0.22
C LEU A 134 20.81 -10.61 0.77
N ALA A 135 19.54 -10.73 1.16
CA ALA A 135 19.08 -11.77 2.07
C ALA A 135 19.20 -13.18 1.44
N VAL A 136 18.84 -13.33 0.16
CA VAL A 136 18.88 -14.60 -0.59
C VAL A 136 20.32 -15.08 -0.81
N PHE A 137 21.23 -14.17 -1.18
CA PHE A 137 22.63 -14.50 -1.47
C PHE A 137 23.55 -14.53 -0.25
N ARG A 138 23.02 -14.25 0.95
CA ARG A 138 23.78 -14.35 2.19
C ARG A 138 24.24 -15.79 2.41
N LYS A 139 25.56 -16.02 2.43
CA LYS A 139 26.13 -17.31 2.83
C LYS A 139 25.72 -17.63 4.27
N GLU A 140 25.32 -18.88 4.51
CA GLU A 140 25.15 -19.37 5.88
C GLU A 140 26.49 -19.29 6.59
N LYS A 141 26.50 -18.62 7.74
CA LYS A 141 27.61 -18.69 8.67
C LYS A 141 27.50 -20.08 9.31
N ASN A 142 28.38 -21.00 8.93
CA ASN A 142 28.55 -22.25 9.67
C ASN A 142 28.94 -21.83 11.10
N VAL A 143 28.01 -22.02 12.04
CA VAL A 143 28.29 -21.97 13.48
C VAL A 143 28.61 -23.39 13.92
#